data_AF-A0A7J0BMI5-F1
#
_entry.id   AF-A0A7J0BMI5-F1
#
_cell.length_a   1.000
_cell.length_b   1.000
_cell.length_c   1.000
_cell.angle_alpha   90.00
_cell.angle_beta   90.00
_cell.angle_gamma   90.00
#
_symmetry.space_group_name_H-M   'P 1'
#
loop_
_entity.id
_entity.type
_entity.pdbx_description
1 polymer ?
#
loop_
_entity_poly.entity_id
_entity_poly.type
_entity_poly.pdbx_seq_one_letter_code
_entity_poly.pdbx_strand_id
1 'polypeptide(L)'
;MQIPMRQEYIRKRLQVLRPEQRVICMDPELLALHEDAAKVLEGAAEQVASEAGVPVSIIHDRLFQFVFRLEPSGSLLLVLSVPERDVEINVELPHALWKQTTPEKRA
;
A
#
# COMPACT_ATOMS: atom_id res chain seq x y z
N MET A 1 10.71 -5.83 14.55
CA MET A 1 9.46 -5.27 14.00
C MET A 1 8.31 -6.18 14.37
N GLN A 2 7.35 -5.69 15.15
CA GLN A 2 6.13 -6.43 15.44
C GLN A 2 5.11 -6.07 14.36
N ILE A 3 4.86 -6.97 13.42
CA ILE A 3 3.87 -6.76 12.37
C ILE A 3 2.48 -6.79 13.03
N PRO A 4 1.63 -5.76 12.85
CA PRO A 4 0.28 -5.77 13.40
C PRO A 4 -0.51 -7.00 12.94
N MET A 5 -1.24 -7.65 13.85
CA MET A 5 -2.05 -8.85 13.54
C MET A 5 -2.97 -8.65 12.33
N ARG A 6 -3.51 -7.44 12.16
CA ARG A 6 -4.36 -7.08 11.02
C ARG A 6 -3.61 -7.10 9.68
N GLN A 7 -2.35 -6.65 9.64
CA GLN A 7 -1.53 -6.69 8.43
C GLN A 7 -1.19 -8.14 8.06
N GLU A 8 -0.87 -9.00 9.04
CA GLU A 8 -0.60 -10.42 8.80
C GLU A 8 -1.86 -11.18 8.31
N TYR A 9 -3.04 -10.85 8.83
CA TYR A 9 -4.30 -11.38 8.33
C TYR A 9 -4.51 -11.02 6.85
N ILE A 10 -4.33 -9.75 6.49
CA ILE A 10 -4.47 -9.28 5.10
C ILE A 10 -3.42 -9.97 4.22
N ARG A 11 -2.17 -10.08 4.66
CA ARG A 11 -1.10 -10.81 3.95
C ARG A 11 -1.53 -12.24 3.61
N LYS A 12 -2.07 -12.99 4.58
CA LYS A 12 -2.53 -14.37 4.37
C LYS A 12 -3.69 -14.43 3.37
N ARG A 13 -4.66 -13.51 3.47
CA ARG A 13 -5.77 -13.42 2.51
C ARG A 13 -5.27 -13.14 1.10
N LEU A 14 -4.37 -12.17 0.94
CA LEU A 14 -3.75 -11.85 -0.35
C LEU A 14 -2.94 -13.02 -0.91
N GLN A 15 -2.24 -13.77 -0.05
CA GLN A 15 -1.47 -14.94 -0.45
C GLN A 15 -2.35 -16.05 -1.04
N VAL A 16 -3.58 -16.21 -0.53
CA VAL A 16 -4.57 -17.14 -1.08
C VAL A 16 -5.10 -16.64 -2.43
N LEU A 17 -5.33 -15.32 -2.57
CA LEU A 17 -5.82 -14.71 -3.80
C LEU A 17 -4.76 -14.65 -4.92
N ARG A 18 -3.48 -14.66 -4.55
CA ARG A 18 -2.33 -14.58 -5.47
C ARG A 18 -1.40 -15.78 -5.25
N PRO A 19 -1.84 -17.01 -5.58
CA PRO A 19 -1.10 -18.22 -5.25
C PRO A 19 0.27 -18.34 -5.94
N GLU A 20 0.43 -17.67 -7.09
CA GLU A 20 1.67 -17.67 -7.87
C GLU A 20 2.70 -16.63 -7.37
N GLN A 21 2.31 -15.76 -6.45
CA GLN A 21 3.14 -14.68 -5.93
C GLN A 21 3.37 -14.85 -4.44
N ARG A 22 4.57 -14.50 -3.94
CA ARG A 22 4.80 -14.37 -2.50
C ARG A 22 4.43 -12.98 -2.05
N VAL A 23 3.58 -12.89 -1.02
CA VAL A 23 3.15 -11.62 -0.42
C VAL A 23 3.95 -11.36 0.86
N ILE A 24 4.76 -10.31 0.85
CA ILE A 24 5.70 -9.96 1.93
C ILE A 24 5.23 -8.65 2.57
N CYS A 25 5.07 -8.61 3.90
CA CYS A 25 4.78 -7.36 4.61
C CYS A 25 5.94 -6.37 4.50
N MET A 26 5.62 -5.12 4.22
CA MET A 26 6.57 -4.02 4.14
C MET A 26 6.28 -3.01 5.26
N ASP A 27 7.34 -2.34 5.73
CA ASP A 27 7.20 -1.15 6.57
C ASP A 27 7.03 0.08 5.66
N PRO A 28 5.95 0.84 5.80
CA PRO A 28 5.74 2.06 5.02
C PRO A 28 6.84 3.12 5.22
N GLU A 29 7.50 3.18 6.37
CA GLU A 29 8.59 4.14 6.62
C GLU A 29 9.84 3.88 5.76
N LEU A 30 9.95 2.66 5.23
CA LEU A 30 11.07 2.23 4.38
C LEU A 30 10.75 2.34 2.88
N LEU A 31 9.74 3.13 2.50
CA LEU A 31 9.30 3.28 1.11
C LEU A 31 9.63 4.66 0.58
N ALA A 32 10.31 4.71 -0.57
CA ALA A 32 10.43 5.91 -1.38
C ALA A 32 9.69 5.70 -2.69
N LEU A 33 8.73 6.57 -2.99
CA LEU A 33 7.98 6.57 -4.24
C LEU A 33 8.65 7.50 -5.27
N HIS A 34 8.56 7.15 -6.54
CA HIS A 34 8.90 8.08 -7.62
C HIS A 34 7.90 9.25 -7.62
N GLU A 35 8.33 10.45 -8.04
CA GLU A 35 7.48 11.65 -8.02
C GLU A 35 6.18 11.45 -8.84
N ASP A 36 6.29 10.83 -10.01
CA ASP A 36 5.12 10.50 -10.85
C ASP A 36 4.16 9.54 -10.15
N ALA A 37 4.68 8.58 -9.39
CA ALA A 37 3.87 7.62 -8.65
C ALA A 37 3.15 8.30 -7.48
N ALA A 38 3.82 9.22 -6.80
CA ALA A 38 3.22 10.02 -5.73
C ALA A 38 2.06 10.87 -6.25
N LYS A 39 2.23 11.56 -7.38
CA LYS A 39 1.15 12.36 -8.00
C LYS A 39 -0.04 11.52 -8.42
N VAL A 40 0.20 10.36 -9.02
CA VAL A 40 -0.87 9.44 -9.43
C VAL A 40 -1.62 8.89 -8.21
N LEU A 41 -0.91 8.54 -7.15
CA LEU A 41 -1.51 8.09 -5.89
C LEU A 41 -2.35 9.18 -5.23
N GLU A 42 -1.89 10.43 -5.25
CA GLU A 42 -2.61 11.58 -4.72
C GLU A 42 -3.92 11.80 -5.48
N GLY A 43 -3.88 11.83 -6.82
CA GLY A 43 -5.09 11.93 -7.63
C GLY A 43 -6.07 10.76 -7.43
N ALA A 44 -5.55 9.53 -7.27
CA ALA A 44 -6.38 8.37 -6.95
C ALA A 44 -7.01 8.48 -5.55
N ALA A 45 -6.26 8.96 -4.56
CA ALA A 45 -6.75 9.17 -3.21
C ALA A 45 -7.86 10.24 -3.17
N GLU A 46 -7.70 11.34 -3.91
CA GLU A 46 -8.74 12.36 -4.07
C GLU A 46 -10.01 11.80 -4.69
N GLN A 47 -9.89 11.00 -5.76
CA GLN A 47 -11.03 10.38 -6.41
C GLN A 47 -11.77 9.43 -5.45
N VAL A 48 -11.03 8.55 -4.76
CA VAL A 48 -11.59 7.63 -3.77
C VAL A 48 -12.27 8.39 -2.62
N ALA A 49 -11.65 9.46 -2.13
CA ALA A 49 -12.21 10.30 -1.08
C ALA A 49 -13.55 10.92 -1.51
N SER A 50 -13.60 11.45 -2.73
CA SER A 50 -14.79 12.03 -3.33
C SER A 50 -15.92 11.00 -3.49
N GLU A 51 -15.62 9.84 -4.07
CA GLU A 51 -16.61 8.78 -4.29
C GLU A 51 -17.14 8.19 -2.98
N ALA A 52 -16.26 8.04 -1.97
CA ALA A 52 -16.63 7.55 -0.67
C ALA A 52 -17.36 8.59 0.19
N GLY A 53 -17.19 9.88 -0.11
CA GLY A 53 -17.73 10.98 0.69
C GLY A 53 -16.96 11.19 2.00
N VAL A 54 -15.65 10.95 2.00
CA VAL A 54 -14.77 11.12 3.16
C VAL A 54 -13.67 12.15 2.86
N PRO A 55 -13.11 12.83 3.89
CA PRO A 55 -11.96 13.70 3.68
C PRO A 55 -10.76 12.97 3.08
N VAL A 56 -10.08 13.60 2.12
CA VAL A 56 -8.87 13.05 1.47
C VAL A 56 -7.76 12.74 2.47
N SER A 57 -7.64 13.51 3.54
CA SER A 57 -6.68 13.26 4.63
C SER A 57 -6.88 11.88 5.28
N ILE A 58 -8.13 11.42 5.43
CA ILE A 58 -8.41 10.08 5.96
C ILE A 58 -7.94 8.99 5.00
N ILE A 59 -8.10 9.21 3.69
CA ILE A 59 -7.57 8.29 2.69
C ILE A 59 -6.04 8.27 2.73
N HIS A 60 -5.39 9.44 2.86
CA HIS A 60 -3.93 9.55 2.97
C HIS A 60 -3.39 8.84 4.21
N ASP A 61 -4.01 9.03 5.38
CA ASP A 61 -3.61 8.36 6.62
C ASP A 61 -3.70 6.83 6.53
N ARG A 62 -4.63 6.34 5.70
CA ARG A 62 -4.83 4.91 5.45
C ARG A 62 -4.00 4.38 4.28
N LEU A 63 -3.48 5.25 3.40
CA LEU A 63 -2.87 4.89 2.11
C LEU A 63 -1.61 4.02 2.24
N PHE A 64 -1.00 3.99 3.42
CA PHE A 64 0.18 3.17 3.71
C PHE A 64 -0.01 2.27 4.93
N GLN A 65 -1.26 2.07 5.37
CA GLN A 65 -1.54 1.24 6.54
C GLN A 65 -1.19 -0.24 6.32
N PHE A 66 -1.42 -0.73 5.10
CA PHE A 66 -1.11 -2.11 4.73
C PHE A 66 -0.33 -2.12 3.42
N VAL A 67 0.97 -2.30 3.54
CA VAL A 67 1.88 -2.33 2.40
C VAL A 67 2.52 -3.70 2.27
N PHE A 68 2.56 -4.20 1.03
CA PHE A 68 3.11 -5.49 0.70
C PHE A 68 4.02 -5.38 -0.51
N ARG A 69 5.04 -6.25 -0.56
CA ARG A 69 5.83 -6.51 -1.75
C ARG A 69 5.40 -7.85 -2.33
N LEU A 70 5.18 -7.88 -3.64
CA LEU A 70 4.86 -9.08 -4.39
C LEU A 70 6.14 -9.60 -5.05
N GLU A 71 6.46 -10.87 -4.83
CA GLU A 71 7.53 -11.55 -5.56
C GLU A 71 6.94 -12.61 -6.50
N PRO A 72 7.52 -12.82 -7.70
CA PRO A 72 8.80 -12.29 -8.16
C PRO A 72 8.74 -10.91 -8.83
N SER A 73 7.55 -10.31 -9.03
CA SER A 73 7.41 -9.07 -9.80
C SER A 73 8.11 -7.85 -9.20
N GLY A 74 8.34 -7.86 -7.88
CA GLY A 74 8.85 -6.69 -7.15
C GLY A 74 7.82 -5.55 -7.08
N SER A 75 6.54 -5.81 -7.41
CA SER A 75 5.48 -4.82 -7.30
C SER A 75 5.25 -4.46 -5.84
N LEU A 76 4.95 -3.19 -5.57
CA LEU A 76 4.39 -2.75 -4.30
C LEU A 76 2.87 -2.84 -4.37
N LEU A 77 2.24 -3.41 -3.36
CA LEU A 77 0.79 -3.48 -3.25
C LEU A 77 0.37 -2.74 -1.98
N LEU A 78 -0.42 -1.68 -2.16
CA LEU A 78 -1.07 -0.93 -1.09
C LEU A 78 -2.51 -1.42 -0.98
N VAL A 79 -2.94 -1.77 0.23
CA VAL A 79 -4.32 -2.16 0.51
C VAL A 79 -4.98 -1.11 1.39
N LEU A 80 -5.99 -0.47 0.85
CA LEU A 80 -6.79 0.56 1.49
C LEU A 80 -8.18 0.01 1.80
N SER A 81 -8.60 0.06 3.06
CA SER A 81 -9.98 -0.24 3.44
C SER A 81 -10.78 1.06 3.62
N VAL A 82 -11.93 1.16 2.96
CA VAL A 82 -12.90 2.26 3.07
C VAL A 82 -14.20 1.70 3.65
N PRO A 83 -14.28 1.48 4.97
CA PRO A 83 -15.45 0.90 5.64
C PRO A 83 -16.72 1.73 5.45
N GLU A 84 -16.62 3.03 5.21
CA GLU A 84 -17.74 3.92 4.95
C GLU A 84 -18.57 3.51 3.73
N ARG A 85 -17.96 2.75 2.80
CA ARG A 85 -18.62 2.19 1.62
C ARG A 85 -18.53 0.66 1.53
N ASP A 86 -17.97 0.01 2.54
CA ASP A 86 -17.64 -1.42 2.53
C ASP A 86 -16.79 -1.83 1.32
N VAL A 87 -15.82 -0.98 0.94
CA VAL A 87 -14.94 -1.21 -0.20
C VAL A 87 -13.49 -1.39 0.25
N GLU A 88 -12.78 -2.29 -0.42
CA GLU A 88 -11.33 -2.44 -0.33
C GLU A 88 -10.70 -2.13 -1.69
N ILE A 89 -9.66 -1.31 -1.68
CA ILE A 89 -8.94 -0.87 -2.88
C ILE A 89 -7.52 -1.40 -2.80
N ASN A 90 -7.10 -2.03 -3.90
CA ASN A 90 -5.78 -2.58 -4.09
C ASN A 90 -5.04 -1.73 -5.13
N VAL A 91 -4.02 -1.00 -4.70
CA VAL A 91 -3.17 -0.21 -5.60
C VAL A 91 -1.85 -0.94 -5.79
N GLU A 92 -1.61 -1.43 -7.00
CA GLU A 92 -0.37 -2.11 -7.36
C GLU A 92 0.54 -1.16 -8.14
N LEU A 93 1.73 -0.90 -7.62
CA LEU A 93 2.77 -0.09 -8.25
C LEU A 93 3.87 -1.00 -8.80
N PRO A 94 4.22 -0.89 -10.09
CA PRO A 94 5.36 -1.59 -10.66
C PRO A 94 6.67 -1.26 -9.95
N HIS A 95 7.62 -2.20 -9.95
CA HIS A 95 8.93 -2.03 -9.30
C HIS A 95 9.68 -0.75 -9.71
N ALA A 96 9.50 -0.28 -10.94
CA ALA A 96 10.13 0.95 -11.43
C ALA A 96 9.68 2.23 -10.70
N LEU A 97 8.53 2.21 -10.04
CA LEU A 97 7.88 3.38 -9.44
C LEU A 97 8.13 3.53 -7.93
N TRP A 98 8.87 2.60 -7.32
CA TRP A 98 9.15 2.63 -5.90
C TRP A 98 10.51 2.01 -5.58
N LYS A 99 11.08 2.37 -4.43
CA LYS A 99 12.32 1.79 -3.91
C LYS A 99 12.19 1.57 -2.42
N GLN A 100 12.79 0.49 -1.93
CA GLN A 100 12.97 0.29 -0.50
C GLN A 100 14.17 1.12 -0.03
N THR A 101 13.97 1.95 0.99
CA THR A 101 15.05 2.67 1.66
C THR A 101 15.58 1.83 2.81
N THR A 102 16.91 1.79 2.96
CA THR A 102 17.54 1.25 4.17
C THR A 102 17.61 2.37 5.21
N PRO A 103 17.38 2.10 6.52
CA PRO A 103 17.45 3.12 7.57
C PRO A 103 18.85 3.72 7.82
N GLU A 104 19.86 3.43 6.98
CA GLU A 104 21.27 3.83 7.20
C GLU A 104 21.64 5.25 6.74
N LYS A 105 20.69 6.12 6.37
CA LYS A 105 20.98 7.54 6.08
C LYS A 105 20.00 8.50 6.74
N ARG A 106 20.00 8.52 8.07
CA ARG A 106 19.77 9.75 8.85
C ARG A 106 21.03 10.00 9.68
N ALA A 107 22.04 10.58 9.04
CA ALA A 107 23.21 11.17 9.70
C ALA A 107 23.23 12.66 9.33
#